data_AF-A0A7C5XGS1-F1
#
_entry.id   AF-A0A7C5XGS1-F1
#
_cell.length_a   1.000
_cell.length_b   1.000
_cell.length_c   1.000
_cell.angle_alpha   90.00
_cell.angle_beta   90.00
_cell.angle_gamma   90.00
#
_symmetry.space_group_name_H-M   'P 1'
#
loop_
_entity.id
_entity.type
_entity.pdbx_description
1 polymer ?
#
loop_
_entity_poly.entity_id
_entity_poly.type
_entity_poly.pdbx_seq_one_letter_code
_entity_poly.pdbx_strand_id
1 'polypeptide(L)'
;MMTEVVFILISSALFAITVGFAVEYYRSLVKVKRKYEEAKDVLNDVILSFSRELKRIAESMETIAFKAEASSVRSEEAINKVGALEGRLGALENKASMVWENWNKIMERFDDVEEQVRDVVASQKDLTAKVSLLEEKAKQTSATMETGIETVIPIKRERALANLTETELAVLEMLATEGPKTAPEIKEKIKLSREHTARLMKKLYEEGYVERDARKIPFKYSVKKEVESLLKKTET
;
A
#
# COMPACT_ATOMS: atom_id res chain seq x y z
N MET A 1 75.94 98.64 46.27
CA MET A 1 77.17 97.90 45.89
C MET A 1 77.13 96.46 46.41
N MET A 2 77.56 96.13 47.65
CA MET A 2 77.61 94.72 48.12
C MET A 2 76.24 94.01 48.19
N THR A 3 75.19 94.70 48.64
CA THR A 3 73.83 94.13 48.78
C THR A 3 73.15 93.83 47.44
N GLU A 4 73.35 94.69 46.45
CA GLU A 4 72.82 94.50 45.09
C GLU A 4 73.46 93.28 44.40
N VAL A 5 74.77 93.10 44.58
CA VAL A 5 75.49 91.92 44.05
C VAL A 5 74.96 90.63 44.67
N VAL A 6 74.68 90.62 45.99
CA VAL A 6 74.10 89.45 46.67
C VAL A 6 72.69 89.14 46.16
N PHE A 7 71.86 90.16 45.92
CA PHE A 7 70.51 89.96 45.38
C PHE A 7 70.52 89.40 43.95
N ILE A 8 71.44 89.89 43.10
CA ILE A 8 71.64 89.36 41.74
C ILE A 8 72.09 87.89 41.77
N LEU A 9 73.01 87.53 42.69
CA LEU A 9 73.44 86.15 42.84
C LEU A 9 72.29 85.23 43.29
N ILE A 10 71.50 85.63 44.29
CA ILE A 10 70.36 84.84 44.78
C ILE A 10 69.28 84.67 43.69
N SER A 11 68.94 85.74 42.99
CA SER A 11 67.95 85.69 41.90
C SER A 11 68.43 84.84 40.71
N SER A 12 69.71 84.90 40.35
CA SER A 12 70.29 84.04 39.32
C SER A 12 70.29 82.56 39.71
N ALA A 13 70.58 82.25 40.99
CA ALA A 13 70.53 80.90 41.51
C ALA A 13 69.10 80.34 41.52
N LEU A 14 68.12 81.13 41.96
CA LEU A 14 66.70 80.78 41.89
C LEU A 14 66.24 80.56 40.45
N PHE A 15 66.66 81.42 39.51
CA PHE A 15 66.34 81.27 38.09
C PHE A 15 66.96 80.00 37.48
N ALA A 16 68.19 79.66 37.83
CA ALA A 16 68.82 78.41 37.37
C ALA A 16 68.06 77.17 37.88
N ILE A 17 67.59 77.20 39.13
CA ILE A 17 66.79 76.13 39.73
C ILE A 17 65.43 76.01 39.01
N THR A 18 64.73 77.12 38.75
CA THR A 18 63.43 77.09 38.05
C THR A 18 63.57 76.60 36.61
N VAL A 19 64.61 77.03 35.89
CA VAL A 19 64.92 76.52 34.54
C VAL A 19 65.27 75.03 34.61
N GLY A 20 66.03 74.59 35.60
CA GLY A 20 66.34 73.18 35.84
C GLY A 20 65.07 72.34 35.99
N PHE A 21 64.16 72.76 36.87
CA PHE A 21 62.86 72.11 37.05
C PHE A 21 62.01 72.14 35.77
N ALA A 22 62.00 73.25 35.02
CA ALA A 22 61.26 73.35 33.76
C ALA A 22 61.79 72.35 32.70
N VAL A 23 63.11 72.18 32.62
CA VAL A 23 63.75 71.22 31.70
C VAL A 23 63.45 69.77 32.14
N GLU A 24 63.54 69.46 33.42
CA GLU A 24 63.18 68.16 33.99
C GLU A 24 61.73 67.80 33.67
N TYR A 25 60.82 68.76 33.90
CA TYR A 25 59.39 68.60 33.65
C TYR A 25 59.10 68.42 32.15
N TYR A 26 59.73 69.22 31.29
CA TYR A 26 59.61 69.07 29.84
C TYR A 26 60.09 67.68 29.36
N ARG A 27 61.23 67.20 29.87
CA ARG A 27 61.72 65.85 29.58
C ARG A 27 60.75 64.77 30.04
N SER A 28 60.13 64.94 31.22
CA SER A 28 59.12 64.02 31.73
C SER A 28 57.88 63.99 30.83
N LEU A 29 57.36 65.15 30.42
CA LEU A 29 56.23 65.26 29.51
C LEU A 29 56.47 64.56 28.17
N VAL A 30 57.66 64.72 27.59
CA VAL A 30 58.01 64.03 26.33
C VAL A 30 58.03 62.51 26.51
N LYS A 31 58.57 62.00 27.63
CA LYS A 31 58.56 60.56 27.95
C LYS A 31 57.13 60.02 28.12
N VAL A 32 56.26 60.75 28.83
CA VAL A 32 54.86 60.35 29.04
C VAL A 32 54.09 60.38 27.72
N LYS A 33 54.26 61.43 26.91
CA LYS A 33 53.64 61.53 25.58
C LYS A 33 54.00 60.34 24.69
N ARG A 34 55.29 59.92 24.71
CA ARG A 34 55.73 58.75 23.94
C ARG A 34 55.03 57.47 24.40
N LYS A 35 54.99 57.20 25.71
CA LYS A 35 54.27 56.05 26.27
C LYS A 35 52.77 56.08 25.97
N TYR A 36 52.18 57.27 25.92
CA TYR A 36 50.77 57.43 25.57
C TYR A 36 50.50 57.07 24.10
N GLU A 37 51.31 57.55 23.16
CA GLU A 37 51.15 57.16 21.74
C GLU A 37 51.37 55.65 21.55
N GLU A 38 52.39 55.07 22.19
CA GLU A 38 52.61 53.61 22.18
C GLU A 38 51.37 52.84 22.68
N ALA A 39 50.75 53.28 23.80
CA ALA A 39 49.55 52.64 24.34
C ALA A 39 48.30 52.88 23.46
N LYS A 40 48.20 54.04 22.83
CA LYS A 40 47.10 54.41 21.93
C LYS A 40 47.14 53.57 20.65
N ASP A 41 48.32 53.32 20.10
CA ASP A 41 48.48 52.45 18.93
C ASP A 41 48.02 51.02 19.26
N VAL A 42 48.47 50.46 20.39
CA VAL A 42 48.02 49.13 20.85
C VAL A 42 46.50 49.11 21.07
N LEU A 43 45.93 50.13 21.70
CA LEU A 43 44.49 50.21 21.91
C LEU A 43 43.72 50.30 20.58
N ASN A 44 44.23 51.07 19.63
CA ASN A 44 43.63 51.19 18.30
C ASN A 44 43.64 49.85 17.57
N ASP A 45 44.75 49.10 17.63
CA ASP A 45 44.85 47.76 17.07
C ASP A 45 43.85 46.78 17.70
N VAL A 46 43.68 46.84 19.02
CA VAL A 46 42.68 46.05 19.74
C VAL A 46 41.26 46.45 19.32
N ILE A 47 40.94 47.74 19.25
CA ILE A 47 39.62 48.20 18.80
C ILE A 47 39.34 47.72 17.36
N LEU A 48 40.34 47.81 16.48
CA LEU A 48 40.22 47.34 15.11
C LEU A 48 40.01 45.82 15.04
N SER A 49 40.71 45.03 15.87
CA SER A 49 40.50 43.58 15.91
C SER A 49 39.11 43.22 16.40
N PHE A 50 38.63 43.86 17.48
CA PHE A 50 37.28 43.67 18.00
C PHE A 50 36.22 44.05 16.96
N SER A 51 36.39 45.18 16.27
CA SER A 51 35.46 45.59 15.21
C SER A 51 35.36 44.54 14.09
N ARG A 52 36.49 43.94 13.72
CA ARG A 52 36.57 42.90 12.70
C ARG A 52 35.95 41.59 13.19
N GLU A 53 36.17 41.23 14.45
CA GLU A 53 35.56 40.05 15.07
C GLU A 53 34.05 40.20 15.22
N LEU A 54 33.55 41.35 15.70
CA LEU A 54 32.12 41.63 15.79
C LEU A 54 31.44 41.53 14.43
N LYS A 55 32.08 42.02 13.37
CA LYS A 55 31.56 41.88 12.00
C LYS A 55 31.47 40.40 11.58
N ARG A 56 32.52 39.61 11.83
CA ARG A 56 32.51 38.16 11.54
C ARG A 56 31.45 37.42 12.34
N ILE A 57 31.27 37.77 13.61
CA ILE A 57 30.24 37.19 14.48
C ILE A 57 28.86 37.53 13.91
N ALA A 58 28.61 38.79 13.53
CA ALA A 58 27.35 39.20 12.93
C ALA A 58 27.03 38.42 11.64
N GLU A 59 28.00 38.31 10.72
CA GLU A 59 27.85 37.51 9.48
C GLU A 59 27.59 36.03 9.79
N SER A 60 28.32 35.46 10.76
CA SER A 60 28.09 34.06 11.18
C SER A 60 26.71 33.87 11.80
N MET A 61 26.24 34.84 12.60
CA MET A 61 24.94 34.81 13.26
C MET A 61 23.82 34.87 12.23
N GLU A 62 23.96 35.66 11.16
CA GLU A 62 23.01 35.69 10.05
C GLU A 62 22.92 34.31 9.36
N THR A 63 24.04 33.65 9.11
CA THR A 63 24.02 32.30 8.51
C THR A 63 23.41 31.25 9.44
N ILE A 64 23.64 31.38 10.75
CA ILE A 64 23.03 30.50 11.76
C ILE A 64 21.53 30.76 11.84
N ALA A 65 21.10 32.02 11.84
CA ALA A 65 19.68 32.39 11.84
C ALA A 65 18.97 31.83 10.60
N PHE A 66 19.55 32.00 9.41
CA PHE A 66 19.00 31.43 8.18
C PHE A 66 18.90 29.89 8.23
N LYS A 67 19.94 29.21 8.72
CA LYS A 67 19.92 27.75 8.89
C LYS A 67 18.89 27.30 9.94
N ALA A 68 18.77 28.04 11.03
CA ALA A 68 17.81 27.77 12.09
C ALA A 68 16.37 27.95 11.60
N GLU A 69 16.08 29.02 10.87
CA GLU A 69 14.78 29.27 10.25
C GLU A 69 14.44 28.17 9.22
N ALA A 70 15.38 27.84 8.33
CA ALA A 70 15.19 26.75 7.37
C ALA A 70 15.01 25.38 8.06
N SER A 71 15.65 25.15 9.21
CA SER A 71 15.44 23.94 10.01
C SER A 71 14.08 23.95 10.71
N SER A 72 13.65 25.11 11.21
CA SER A 72 12.33 25.30 11.83
C SER A 72 11.21 24.99 10.85
N VAL A 73 11.28 25.53 9.63
CA VAL A 73 10.30 25.26 8.56
C VAL A 73 10.24 23.77 8.23
N ARG A 74 11.41 23.11 8.08
CA ARG A 74 11.45 21.66 7.83
C ARG A 74 10.89 20.85 9.01
N SER A 75 11.15 21.28 10.23
CA SER A 75 10.61 20.64 11.44
C SER A 75 9.09 20.79 11.50
N GLU A 76 8.55 21.96 11.21
CA GLU A 76 7.11 22.20 11.17
C GLU A 76 6.42 21.38 10.08
N GLU A 77 7.03 21.27 8.90
CA GLU A 77 6.55 20.38 7.84
C GLU A 77 6.56 18.90 8.27
N ALA A 78 7.60 18.46 8.98
CA ALA A 78 7.68 17.11 9.53
C ALA A 78 6.59 16.86 10.59
N ILE A 79 6.35 17.81 11.50
CA ILE A 79 5.27 17.73 12.51
C ILE A 79 3.91 17.61 11.83
N ASN A 80 3.65 18.41 10.78
CA ASN A 80 2.40 18.33 10.03
C ASN A 80 2.22 16.96 9.35
N LYS A 81 3.29 16.40 8.76
CA LYS A 81 3.27 15.05 8.18
C LYS A 81 3.03 13.97 9.24
N VAL A 82 3.62 14.10 10.42
CA VAL A 82 3.39 13.18 11.55
C VAL A 82 1.94 13.27 12.02
N GLY A 83 1.38 14.47 12.20
CA GLY A 83 -0.03 14.63 12.57
C GLY A 83 -0.99 14.03 11.53
N ALA A 84 -0.67 14.16 10.23
CA ALA A 84 -1.44 13.51 9.17
C ALA A 84 -1.36 11.96 9.22
N LEU A 85 -0.19 11.42 9.56
CA LEU A 85 0.00 9.98 9.76
C LEU A 85 -0.74 9.49 11.00
N GLU A 86 -0.71 10.23 12.10
CA GLU A 86 -1.45 9.92 13.33
C GLU A 86 -2.95 9.88 13.08
N GLY A 87 -3.50 10.86 12.34
CA GLY A 87 -4.90 10.84 11.93
C GLY A 87 -5.26 9.63 11.06
N ARG A 88 -4.37 9.24 10.13
CA ARG A 88 -4.54 8.00 9.34
C ARG A 88 -4.44 6.74 10.20
N LEU A 89 -3.56 6.73 11.20
CA LEU A 89 -3.38 5.63 12.13
C LEU A 89 -4.65 5.45 12.98
N GLY A 90 -5.21 6.53 13.52
CA GLY A 90 -6.47 6.50 14.25
C GLY A 90 -7.65 6.04 13.38
N ALA A 91 -7.70 6.45 12.11
CA ALA A 91 -8.70 5.93 11.18
C ALA A 91 -8.52 4.43 10.89
N LEU A 92 -7.28 3.95 10.82
CA LEU A 92 -6.97 2.53 10.66
C LEU A 92 -7.31 1.74 11.92
N GLU A 93 -7.02 2.28 13.11
CA GLU A 93 -7.37 1.71 14.41
C GLU A 93 -8.89 1.54 14.54
N ASN A 94 -9.66 2.56 14.18
CA ASN A 94 -11.13 2.49 14.16
C ASN A 94 -11.66 1.45 13.15
N LYS A 95 -11.01 1.32 11.98
CA LYS A 95 -11.36 0.25 11.03
C LYS A 95 -10.99 -1.13 11.58
N ALA A 96 -9.85 -1.25 12.24
CA ALA A 96 -9.41 -2.50 12.84
C ALA A 96 -10.36 -2.93 13.96
N SER A 97 -10.79 -2.01 14.83
CA SER A 97 -11.77 -2.32 15.88
C SER A 97 -13.12 -2.75 15.31
N MET A 98 -13.60 -2.09 14.25
CA MET A 98 -14.82 -2.50 13.55
C MET A 98 -14.69 -3.88 12.89
N VAL A 99 -13.53 -4.17 12.29
CA VAL A 99 -13.23 -5.49 11.71
C VAL A 99 -13.20 -6.55 12.82
N TRP A 100 -12.58 -6.27 13.96
CA TRP A 100 -12.60 -7.17 15.12
C TRP A 100 -14.01 -7.44 15.65
N GLU A 101 -14.85 -6.42 15.77
CA GLU A 101 -16.24 -6.59 16.17
C GLU A 101 -17.02 -7.48 15.17
N ASN A 102 -16.80 -7.26 13.87
CA ASN A 102 -17.39 -8.09 12.83
C ASN A 102 -16.85 -9.53 12.88
N TRP A 103 -15.56 -9.75 13.12
CA TRP A 103 -14.97 -11.08 13.32
C TRP A 103 -15.63 -11.83 14.47
N ASN A 104 -15.86 -11.16 15.60
CA ASN A 104 -16.53 -11.77 16.75
C ASN A 104 -17.97 -12.19 16.40
N LYS A 105 -18.72 -11.34 15.70
CA LYS A 105 -20.08 -11.69 15.22
C LYS A 105 -20.07 -12.84 14.21
N ILE A 106 -19.06 -12.90 13.34
CA ILE A 106 -18.90 -14.00 12.38
C ILE A 106 -18.60 -15.30 13.12
N MET A 107 -17.74 -15.28 14.14
CA MET A 107 -17.45 -16.49 14.92
C MET A 107 -18.68 -17.02 15.64
N GLU A 108 -19.47 -16.15 16.27
CA GLU A 108 -20.74 -16.56 16.90
C GLU A 108 -21.70 -17.21 15.89
N ARG A 109 -21.83 -16.64 14.69
CA ARG A 109 -22.65 -17.23 13.61
C ARG A 109 -22.04 -18.52 13.05
N PHE A 110 -20.73 -18.64 13.05
CA PHE A 110 -20.04 -19.83 12.58
C PHE A 110 -20.26 -21.00 13.54
N ASP A 111 -20.25 -20.73 14.85
CA ASP A 111 -20.57 -21.72 15.88
C ASP A 111 -22.03 -22.22 15.74
N ASP A 112 -23.00 -21.32 15.52
CA ASP A 112 -24.40 -21.69 15.25
C ASP A 112 -24.55 -22.52 13.97
N VAL A 113 -23.84 -22.16 12.90
CA VAL A 113 -23.82 -22.96 11.67
C VAL A 113 -23.17 -24.32 11.91
N GLU A 114 -22.10 -24.39 12.71
CA GLU A 114 -21.47 -25.67 13.06
C GLU A 114 -22.44 -26.58 13.83
N GLU A 115 -23.22 -26.01 14.77
CA GLU A 115 -24.28 -26.71 15.50
C GLU A 115 -25.36 -27.23 14.54
N GLN A 116 -25.90 -26.36 13.68
CA GLN A 116 -26.92 -26.75 12.70
C GLN A 116 -26.42 -27.83 11.73
N VAL A 117 -25.16 -27.77 11.29
CA VAL A 117 -24.57 -28.81 10.44
C VAL A 117 -24.48 -30.14 11.17
N ARG A 118 -24.12 -30.15 12.47
CA ARG A 118 -24.09 -31.39 13.27
C ARG A 118 -25.48 -32.01 13.39
N ASP A 119 -26.50 -31.20 13.61
CA ASP A 119 -27.90 -31.65 13.69
C ASP A 119 -28.42 -32.19 12.36
N VAL A 120 -28.08 -31.52 11.25
CA VAL A 120 -28.41 -32.02 9.90
C VAL A 120 -27.70 -33.35 9.63
N VAL A 121 -26.43 -33.50 10.00
CA VAL A 121 -25.71 -34.77 9.84
C VAL A 121 -26.32 -35.87 10.71
N ALA A 122 -26.75 -35.55 11.93
CA ALA A 122 -27.42 -36.50 12.82
C ALA A 122 -28.77 -36.94 12.27
N SER A 123 -29.61 -35.99 11.83
CA SER A 123 -30.91 -36.28 11.21
C SER A 123 -30.77 -37.01 9.87
N GLN A 124 -29.75 -36.70 9.06
CA GLN A 124 -29.43 -37.44 7.84
C GLN A 124 -29.06 -38.90 8.17
N LYS A 125 -28.24 -39.15 9.19
CA LYS A 125 -27.90 -40.52 9.62
C LYS A 125 -29.15 -41.29 10.05
N ASP A 126 -30.04 -40.68 10.82
CA ASP A 126 -31.32 -41.28 11.24
C ASP A 126 -32.25 -41.55 10.05
N LEU A 127 -32.38 -40.59 9.12
CA LEU A 127 -33.17 -40.78 7.91
C LEU A 127 -32.61 -41.91 7.03
N THR A 128 -31.29 -41.98 6.88
CA THR A 128 -30.63 -43.03 6.10
C THR A 128 -30.87 -44.40 6.73
N ALA A 129 -30.77 -44.52 8.06
CA ALA A 129 -31.09 -45.75 8.78
C ALA A 129 -32.56 -46.18 8.58
N LYS A 130 -33.50 -45.23 8.67
CA LYS A 130 -34.93 -45.47 8.42
C LYS A 130 -35.20 -45.87 6.97
N VAL A 131 -34.53 -45.25 6.01
CA VAL A 131 -34.63 -45.60 4.59
C VAL A 131 -34.09 -47.01 4.34
N SER A 132 -32.97 -47.40 4.95
CA SER A 132 -32.45 -48.77 4.85
C SER A 132 -33.42 -49.81 5.43
N LEU A 133 -34.06 -49.53 6.57
CA LEU A 133 -35.08 -50.41 7.14
C LEU A 133 -36.34 -50.49 6.27
N LEU A 134 -36.75 -49.38 5.66
CA LEU A 134 -37.87 -49.35 4.72
C LEU A 134 -37.53 -50.06 3.41
N GLU A 135 -36.30 -49.97 2.93
CA GLU A 135 -35.82 -50.69 1.74
C GLU A 135 -35.75 -52.20 2.01
N GLU A 136 -35.32 -52.62 3.20
CA GLU A 136 -35.35 -54.02 3.62
C GLU A 136 -36.80 -54.55 3.74
N LYS A 137 -37.69 -53.74 4.32
CA LYS A 137 -39.13 -54.06 4.40
C LYS A 137 -39.79 -54.06 3.01
N ALA A 138 -39.40 -53.16 2.11
CA ALA A 138 -39.89 -53.12 0.73
C ALA A 138 -39.35 -54.27 -0.12
N LYS A 139 -38.11 -54.73 0.13
CA LYS A 139 -37.56 -55.97 -0.44
C LYS A 139 -38.28 -57.21 0.09
N GLN A 140 -38.63 -57.26 1.37
CA GLN A 140 -39.47 -58.34 1.92
C GLN A 140 -40.93 -58.30 1.40
N THR A 141 -41.48 -57.11 1.15
CA THR A 141 -42.83 -56.97 0.59
C THR A 141 -42.86 -57.24 -0.92
N SER A 142 -41.79 -56.91 -1.64
CA SER A 142 -41.60 -57.26 -3.07
C SER A 142 -41.17 -58.72 -3.27
N ALA A 143 -40.62 -59.40 -2.27
CA ALA A 143 -40.32 -60.84 -2.36
C ALA A 143 -41.59 -61.71 -2.49
N THR A 144 -42.78 -61.15 -2.22
CA THR A 144 -44.07 -61.82 -2.48
C THR A 144 -44.68 -61.44 -3.84
N MET A 145 -44.10 -60.50 -4.59
CA MET A 145 -44.61 -60.07 -5.88
C MET A 145 -43.48 -59.89 -6.91
N GLU A 146 -43.40 -60.89 -7.79
CA GLU A 146 -42.70 -60.93 -9.09
C GLU A 146 -41.32 -61.61 -9.14
N THR A 147 -41.40 -62.93 -9.34
CA THR A 147 -40.53 -63.69 -10.25
C THR A 147 -40.55 -63.12 -11.67
N GLY A 148 -39.35 -62.89 -12.24
CA GLY A 148 -39.10 -62.54 -13.64
C GLY A 148 -39.14 -61.03 -13.88
N ILE A 149 -38.05 -60.34 -14.18
CA ILE A 149 -37.36 -60.40 -15.49
C ILE A 149 -35.89 -59.99 -15.32
N GLU A 150 -35.04 -60.85 -15.86
CA GLU A 150 -33.62 -60.67 -16.10
C GLU A 150 -33.43 -59.71 -17.29
N THR A 151 -32.96 -58.48 -17.07
CA THR A 151 -32.30 -57.69 -18.11
C THR A 151 -31.12 -56.89 -17.54
N VAL A 152 -29.93 -57.28 -17.99
CA VAL A 152 -28.69 -56.53 -17.84
C VAL A 152 -28.69 -55.41 -18.88
N ILE A 153 -28.84 -54.15 -18.45
CA ILE A 153 -28.44 -52.97 -19.23
C ILE A 153 -27.75 -51.97 -18.27
N PRO A 154 -26.50 -51.55 -18.53
CA PRO A 154 -25.77 -50.69 -17.63
C PRO A 154 -26.35 -49.27 -17.66
N ILE A 155 -26.84 -48.84 -16.50
CA ILE A 155 -27.32 -47.48 -16.21
C ILE A 155 -26.12 -46.52 -16.20
N LYS A 156 -25.71 -46.07 -17.39
CA LYS A 156 -24.94 -44.83 -17.60
C LYS A 156 -25.27 -44.30 -19.00
N ARG A 157 -26.47 -43.75 -19.20
CA ARG A 157 -26.74 -42.92 -20.41
C ARG A 157 -27.91 -41.94 -20.35
N GLU A 158 -28.73 -41.92 -19.29
CA GLU A 158 -29.94 -41.08 -19.31
C GLU A 158 -29.91 -39.85 -18.38
N ARG A 159 -28.84 -39.66 -17.58
CA ARG A 159 -28.68 -38.47 -16.73
C ARG A 159 -27.88 -37.31 -17.34
N ALA A 160 -27.59 -37.37 -18.64
CA ALA A 160 -26.83 -36.32 -19.32
C ALA A 160 -27.74 -35.26 -19.99
N LEU A 161 -28.99 -35.57 -20.34
CA LEU A 161 -29.85 -34.67 -21.12
C LEU A 161 -30.79 -33.77 -20.30
N ALA A 162 -30.79 -33.88 -18.96
CA ALA A 162 -31.76 -33.16 -18.12
C ALA A 162 -31.38 -31.71 -17.75
N ASN A 163 -30.17 -31.25 -18.11
CA ASN A 163 -29.67 -29.92 -17.75
C ASN A 163 -29.13 -29.10 -18.95
N LEU A 164 -29.57 -29.41 -20.17
CA LEU A 164 -29.21 -28.61 -21.33
C LEU A 164 -30.15 -27.39 -21.42
N THR A 165 -29.56 -26.20 -21.42
CA THR A 165 -30.29 -24.95 -21.69
C THR A 165 -30.71 -24.89 -23.15
N GLU A 166 -31.81 -24.19 -23.47
CA GLU A 166 -32.35 -24.07 -24.84
C GLU A 166 -31.28 -23.63 -25.85
N THR A 167 -30.33 -22.79 -25.42
CA THR A 167 -29.21 -22.32 -26.24
C THR A 167 -28.14 -23.38 -26.52
N GLU A 168 -27.96 -24.36 -25.63
CA GLU A 168 -27.01 -25.48 -25.81
C GLU A 168 -27.55 -26.47 -26.83
N LEU A 169 -28.85 -26.78 -26.74
CA LEU A 169 -29.55 -27.68 -27.66
C LEU A 169 -29.56 -27.09 -29.08
N ALA A 170 -29.89 -25.81 -29.23
CA ALA A 170 -29.86 -25.12 -30.53
C ALA A 170 -28.48 -25.13 -31.21
N VAL A 171 -27.38 -25.09 -30.43
CA VAL A 171 -26.03 -25.17 -31.00
C VAL A 171 -25.67 -26.59 -31.41
N LEU A 172 -26.07 -27.59 -30.63
CA LEU A 172 -25.83 -29.00 -30.97
C LEU A 172 -26.60 -29.44 -32.23
N GLU A 173 -27.86 -29.03 -32.36
CA GLU A 173 -28.66 -29.26 -33.58
C GLU A 173 -28.05 -28.59 -34.82
N MET A 174 -27.57 -27.35 -34.68
CA MET A 174 -26.94 -26.62 -35.77
C MET A 174 -25.64 -27.29 -36.21
N LEU A 175 -24.80 -27.73 -35.27
CA LEU A 175 -23.57 -28.45 -35.59
C LEU A 175 -23.83 -29.84 -36.19
N ALA A 176 -24.93 -30.50 -35.81
CA ALA A 176 -25.38 -31.76 -36.40
C ALA A 176 -25.88 -31.58 -37.85
N THR A 177 -26.56 -30.46 -38.15
CA THR A 177 -27.14 -30.19 -39.47
C THR A 177 -26.13 -29.59 -40.44
N GLU A 178 -25.29 -28.67 -39.97
CA GLU A 178 -24.43 -27.82 -40.82
C GLU A 178 -22.95 -28.21 -40.77
N GLY A 179 -22.58 -29.19 -39.95
CA GLY A 179 -21.22 -29.74 -39.86
C GLY A 179 -20.25 -28.89 -39.03
N PRO A 180 -18.93 -29.18 -39.10
CA PRO A 180 -17.95 -28.60 -38.19
C PRO A 180 -17.69 -27.11 -38.45
N LYS A 181 -17.96 -26.29 -37.43
CA LYS A 181 -17.89 -24.82 -37.50
C LYS A 181 -16.95 -24.20 -36.48
N THR A 182 -16.53 -22.98 -36.75
CA THR A 182 -15.69 -22.19 -35.84
C THR A 182 -16.53 -21.33 -34.89
N ALA A 183 -15.99 -21.01 -33.72
CA ALA A 183 -16.69 -20.17 -32.73
C ALA A 183 -17.23 -18.82 -33.26
N PRO A 184 -16.55 -18.11 -34.19
CA PRO A 184 -17.09 -16.90 -34.81
C PRO A 184 -18.34 -17.13 -35.66
N GLU A 185 -18.41 -18.26 -36.38
CA GLU A 185 -19.55 -18.64 -37.24
C GLU A 185 -20.76 -19.06 -36.38
N ILE A 186 -20.51 -19.76 -35.27
CA ILE A 186 -21.54 -20.14 -34.29
C ILE A 186 -22.14 -18.88 -33.65
N LYS A 187 -21.30 -17.90 -33.30
CA LYS A 187 -21.71 -16.61 -32.72
C LYS A 187 -22.65 -15.84 -33.66
N GLU A 188 -22.37 -15.81 -34.95
CA GLU A 188 -23.19 -15.08 -35.94
C GLU A 188 -24.61 -15.62 -36.02
N LYS A 189 -24.80 -16.93 -35.82
CA LYS A 189 -26.11 -17.57 -35.85
C LYS A 189 -26.90 -17.46 -34.54
N ILE A 190 -26.24 -17.59 -33.39
CA ILE A 190 -26.92 -17.51 -32.07
C ILE A 190 -27.08 -16.06 -31.55
N LYS A 191 -26.51 -15.06 -32.24
CA LYS A 191 -26.54 -13.63 -31.88
C LYS A 191 -26.12 -13.32 -30.44
N LEU A 192 -25.26 -14.14 -29.84
CA LEU A 192 -24.69 -13.91 -28.50
C LEU A 192 -23.33 -13.18 -28.58
N SER A 193 -22.87 -12.66 -27.43
CA SER A 193 -21.51 -12.09 -27.31
C SER A 193 -20.44 -13.15 -27.61
N ARG A 194 -19.30 -12.70 -28.16
CA ARG A 194 -18.10 -13.53 -28.40
C ARG A 194 -17.69 -14.31 -27.14
N GLU A 195 -17.85 -13.70 -25.97
CA GLU A 195 -17.50 -14.32 -24.69
C GLU A 195 -18.49 -15.42 -24.29
N HIS A 196 -19.80 -15.18 -24.43
CA HIS A 196 -20.81 -16.18 -24.12
C HIS A 196 -20.68 -17.41 -25.03
N THR A 197 -20.45 -17.22 -26.32
CA THR A 197 -20.20 -18.34 -27.25
C THR A 197 -18.94 -19.12 -26.87
N ALA A 198 -17.86 -18.44 -26.45
CA ALA A 198 -16.64 -19.12 -26.02
C ALA A 198 -16.84 -19.93 -24.74
N ARG A 199 -17.59 -19.38 -23.75
CA ARG A 199 -17.95 -20.10 -22.52
C ARG A 199 -18.84 -21.30 -22.80
N LEU A 200 -19.81 -21.15 -23.69
CA LEU A 200 -20.72 -22.22 -24.12
C LEU A 200 -19.95 -23.36 -24.81
N MET A 201 -19.07 -23.04 -25.75
CA MET A 201 -18.24 -24.04 -26.45
C MET A 201 -17.27 -24.74 -25.50
N LYS A 202 -16.73 -24.02 -24.51
CA LYS A 202 -15.88 -24.62 -23.47
C LYS A 202 -16.68 -25.61 -22.61
N LYS A 203 -17.88 -25.24 -22.18
CA LYS A 203 -18.77 -26.10 -21.38
C LYS A 203 -19.16 -27.37 -22.15
N LEU A 204 -19.62 -27.24 -23.40
CA LEU A 204 -20.00 -28.38 -24.24
C LEU A 204 -18.83 -29.33 -24.56
N TYR A 205 -17.60 -28.80 -24.60
CA TYR A 205 -16.39 -29.60 -24.73
C TYR A 205 -16.06 -30.36 -23.43
N GLU A 206 -16.18 -29.71 -22.27
CA GLU A 206 -15.95 -30.34 -20.95
C GLU A 206 -16.98 -31.42 -20.62
N GLU A 207 -18.24 -31.21 -21.04
CA GLU A 207 -19.32 -32.18 -20.89
C GLU A 207 -19.27 -33.32 -21.92
N GLY A 208 -18.38 -33.22 -22.93
CA GLY A 208 -18.13 -34.27 -23.90
C GLY A 208 -19.13 -34.34 -25.07
N TYR A 209 -19.92 -33.29 -25.28
CA TYR A 209 -20.88 -33.21 -26.40
C TYR A 209 -20.22 -32.85 -27.73
N VAL A 210 -19.13 -32.09 -27.67
CA VAL A 210 -18.44 -31.52 -28.84
C VAL A 210 -16.94 -31.77 -28.75
N GLU A 211 -16.33 -32.16 -29.87
CA GLU A 211 -14.88 -32.30 -30.02
C GLU A 211 -14.31 -31.04 -30.70
N ARG A 212 -13.11 -30.62 -30.28
CA ARG A 212 -12.41 -29.46 -30.86
C ARG A 212 -11.18 -29.90 -31.64
N ASP A 213 -11.08 -29.47 -32.89
CA ASP A 213 -9.86 -29.63 -33.69
C ASP A 213 -8.88 -28.50 -33.35
N ALA A 214 -7.89 -28.82 -32.50
CA ALA A 214 -6.84 -27.89 -32.12
C ALA A 214 -5.77 -27.66 -33.21
N ARG A 215 -5.94 -28.26 -34.40
CA ARG A 215 -4.96 -28.22 -35.50
C ARG A 215 -4.82 -26.83 -36.15
N LYS A 216 -5.83 -25.97 -36.02
CA LYS A 216 -5.86 -24.62 -36.60
C LYS A 216 -6.63 -23.66 -35.68
N ILE A 217 -6.18 -22.41 -35.60
CA ILE A 217 -6.88 -21.33 -34.89
C ILE A 217 -7.57 -20.45 -35.95
N PRO A 218 -8.87 -20.10 -35.80
CA PRO A 218 -9.79 -20.49 -34.72
C PRO A 218 -10.15 -21.98 -34.74
N PHE A 219 -10.36 -22.57 -33.55
CA PHE A 219 -10.73 -23.99 -33.41
C PHE A 219 -12.03 -24.29 -34.12
N LYS A 220 -12.08 -25.47 -34.78
CA LYS A 220 -13.30 -26.04 -35.33
C LYS A 220 -13.92 -26.99 -34.30
N TYR A 221 -15.23 -26.92 -34.18
CA TYR A 221 -16.05 -27.71 -33.27
C TYR A 221 -16.89 -28.69 -34.08
N SER A 222 -16.88 -29.96 -33.70
CA SER A 222 -17.67 -31.02 -34.33
C SER A 222 -18.43 -31.81 -33.26
N VAL A 223 -19.68 -32.18 -33.53
CA VAL A 223 -20.49 -32.96 -32.58
C VAL A 223 -20.01 -34.41 -32.59
N LYS A 224 -19.93 -35.02 -31.40
CA LYS A 224 -19.56 -36.43 -31.27
C LYS A 224 -20.66 -37.31 -31.90
N LYS A 225 -20.27 -38.35 -32.64
CA LYS A 225 -21.21 -39.26 -33.34
C LYS A 225 -22.30 -39.86 -32.42
N GLU A 226 -22.00 -40.05 -31.13
CA GLU A 226 -22.97 -40.52 -30.13
C GLU A 226 -24.11 -39.51 -29.90
N VAL A 227 -23.80 -38.21 -29.87
CA VAL A 227 -24.78 -37.13 -29.65
C VAL A 227 -25.60 -36.87 -30.91
N GLU A 228 -24.98 -36.96 -32.09
CA GLU A 228 -25.66 -36.84 -33.37
C GLU A 228 -26.75 -37.91 -33.55
N SER A 229 -26.50 -39.14 -33.07
CA SER A 229 -27.47 -40.24 -33.12
C SER A 229 -28.66 -40.06 -32.16
N LEU A 230 -28.47 -39.31 -31.06
CA LEU A 230 -29.51 -39.02 -30.08
C LEU A 230 -30.45 -37.93 -30.59
N LEU A 231 -29.90 -36.89 -31.23
CA LEU A 231 -30.70 -35.79 -31.80
C LEU A 231 -31.59 -36.25 -32.95
N LYS A 232 -31.08 -37.11 -33.85
CA LYS A 232 -31.86 -37.68 -34.97
C LYS A 232 -33.01 -38.58 -34.53
N LYS A 233 -32.96 -39.13 -33.30
CA LYS A 233 -34.00 -40.03 -32.76
C LYS A 233 -35.17 -39.27 -32.13
N THR A 234 -35.01 -37.97 -31.88
CA THR A 234 -36.03 -37.09 -31.31
C THR A 234 -36.99 -36.48 -32.36
N GLU A 235 -36.72 -36.66 -33.65
CA GLU A 235 -37.57 -36.16 -34.76
C GLU A 235 -38.43 -37.24 -35.44
N THR A 236 -38.61 -38.41 -34.81
CA THR A 236 -39.60 -39.44 -35.20
C THR A 236 -40.47 -39.85 -34.03
#